data_AF-A0A7W1NRD3-F1
#
_entry.id   AF-A0A7W1NRD3-F1
#
_cell.length_a   1.000
_cell.length_b   1.000
_cell.length_c   1.000
_cell.angle_alpha   90.00
_cell.angle_beta   90.00
_cell.angle_gamma   90.00
#
_symmetry.space_group_name_H-M   'P 1'
#
loop_
_entity.id
_entity.type
_entity.pdbx_description
1 polymer ?
#
loop_
_entity_poly.entity_id
_entity_poly.type
_entity_poly.pdbx_seq_one_letter_code
_entity_poly.pdbx_strand_id
1 'polypeptide(L)'
;MEDLPQSESEEPRRNSARERHQRRKQQGMAQPSNIPRQLKPTGGFELPAVRLPTNRLILYGVAGAIFLIVVVMLIGRLKNSTPKTSANAIWIGTQWTYDNPDDAALAALVQKLRDHQVGVVYAWVSLLQSNNAWSDTSRLDSVKSFVQRFKKLYPEVQLYGWLSLDSTPVDGTIARLADATIQQNIADFSQRMTAEFKFDGVMLNVVPVFNNDENYLALLRKVHSSIGDKANLSVAVPPDWTPTEVNIPKPPRIEPGTIWDEAYKQSVALIADQIVVTAYNSGIASAADYSAWMAYQVKAFSSALAGLQPANGIPASTELLIGVPAYDTQALTHDINVENIPSAVAGIRTGLTESAASAKYVKGIAIYFESQMNDDDWSQIKQLWAN
;
A
#
# COMPACT_ATOMS: atom_id res chain seq x y z
N MET A 1 -70.57 17.88 7.10
CA MET A 1 -70.19 16.96 6.01
C MET A 1 -68.67 16.83 6.03
N GLU A 2 -68.06 16.26 7.08
CA GLU A 2 -68.30 14.89 7.63
C GLU A 2 -68.18 13.86 6.50
N ASP A 3 -67.24 12.91 6.53
CA ASP A 3 -67.01 11.97 7.64
C ASP A 3 -65.55 11.51 7.80
N LEU A 4 -65.16 11.34 9.07
CA LEU A 4 -64.11 10.42 9.55
C LEU A 4 -64.77 9.07 9.86
N PRO A 5 -64.07 7.95 9.63
CA PRO A 5 -63.85 6.96 10.71
C PRO A 5 -62.46 6.28 10.56
N GLN A 6 -61.80 5.60 11.50
CA GLN A 6 -61.99 5.19 12.90
C GLN A 6 -60.55 4.81 13.36
N SER A 7 -59.98 5.48 14.37
CA SER A 7 -59.60 4.90 15.67
C SER A 7 -59.53 3.37 15.76
N GLU A 8 -58.32 2.81 15.66
CA GLU A 8 -57.96 1.55 16.30
C GLU A 8 -57.06 1.80 17.51
N SER A 9 -57.36 1.02 18.55
CA SER A 9 -57.00 1.13 19.95
C SER A 9 -55.51 0.93 20.27
N GLU A 10 -54.90 1.90 20.95
CA GLU A 10 -53.66 1.71 21.71
C GLU A 10 -53.97 0.99 23.04
N GLU A 11 -53.50 -0.25 23.19
CA GLU A 11 -53.41 -0.91 24.49
C GLU A 11 -52.26 -0.33 25.35
N PRO A 12 -52.46 -0.19 26.68
CA PRO A 12 -51.55 0.56 27.53
C PRO A 12 -50.26 -0.23 27.83
N ARG A 13 -49.11 0.30 27.39
CA ARG A 13 -47.78 -0.17 27.79
C ARG A 13 -47.61 -0.09 29.32
N ARG A 14 -47.71 -1.24 29.98
CA ARG A 14 -47.45 -1.42 31.42
C ARG A 14 -46.02 -0.95 31.76
N ASN A 15 -45.97 0.01 32.67
CA ASN A 15 -44.79 0.76 33.05
C ASN A 15 -43.93 -0.06 34.05
N SER A 16 -43.01 -0.88 33.54
CA SER A 16 -42.15 -1.82 34.30
C SER A 16 -41.13 -1.14 35.24
N ALA A 17 -41.12 0.20 35.29
CA ALA A 17 -40.32 1.01 36.21
C ALA A 17 -41.00 1.26 37.57
N ARG A 18 -42.34 1.18 37.67
CA ARG A 18 -43.07 1.40 38.95
C ARG A 18 -43.11 0.18 39.86
N GLU A 19 -42.97 -1.02 39.31
CA GLU A 19 -43.02 -2.28 40.07
C GLU A 19 -41.74 -2.55 40.88
N ARG A 20 -40.59 -2.05 40.42
CA ARG A 20 -39.30 -2.21 41.14
C ARG A 20 -39.18 -1.29 42.35
N HIS A 21 -39.90 -0.18 42.37
CA HIS A 21 -39.86 0.77 43.48
C HIS A 21 -40.77 0.38 44.65
N GLN A 22 -41.85 -0.37 44.39
CA GLN A 22 -42.73 -0.89 45.46
C GLN A 22 -42.12 -2.09 46.19
N ARG A 23 -41.36 -2.96 45.50
CA ARG A 23 -40.66 -4.09 46.15
C ARG A 23 -39.59 -3.66 47.15
N ARG A 24 -38.98 -2.47 46.97
CA ARG A 24 -38.00 -1.91 47.92
C ARG A 24 -38.62 -1.22 49.14
N LYS A 25 -39.92 -0.93 49.15
CA LYS A 25 -40.62 -0.28 50.28
C LYS A 25 -41.30 -1.26 51.24
N GLN A 26 -41.40 -2.55 50.89
CA GLN A 26 -42.05 -3.57 51.73
C GLN A 26 -41.10 -4.42 52.58
N GLN A 27 -39.78 -4.27 52.44
CA GLN A 27 -38.83 -4.90 53.37
C GLN A 27 -38.49 -3.91 54.49
N GLY A 28 -39.37 -3.93 55.50
CA GLY A 28 -39.20 -3.22 56.76
C GLY A 28 -37.97 -3.71 57.53
N MET A 29 -37.40 -2.76 58.26
CA MET A 29 -36.28 -2.91 59.19
C MET A 29 -36.59 -3.97 60.25
N ALA A 30 -35.70 -4.95 60.41
CA ALA A 30 -35.66 -5.82 61.59
C ALA A 30 -34.39 -5.51 62.39
N GLN A 31 -34.57 -5.09 63.64
CA GLN A 31 -33.52 -4.86 64.62
C GLN A 31 -32.92 -6.19 65.14
N PRO A 32 -31.70 -6.15 65.71
CA PRO A 32 -30.88 -7.34 65.93
C PRO A 32 -31.27 -8.10 67.20
N SER A 33 -31.30 -9.43 67.12
CA SER A 33 -31.34 -10.33 68.29
C SER A 33 -30.07 -11.18 68.35
N ASN A 34 -29.59 -11.40 69.57
CA ASN A 34 -28.30 -11.97 69.92
C ASN A 34 -28.14 -13.49 69.60
N ILE A 35 -27.09 -13.80 68.81
CA ILE A 35 -26.06 -14.88 68.83
C ILE A 35 -26.47 -16.35 69.17
N PRO A 36 -25.96 -17.37 68.43
CA PRO A 36 -24.65 -17.94 68.77
C PRO A 36 -23.71 -18.29 67.58
N ARG A 37 -22.42 -18.01 67.81
CA ARG A 37 -21.19 -18.66 67.29
C ARG A 37 -21.18 -19.13 65.83
N GLN A 38 -20.55 -18.33 64.98
CA GLN A 38 -20.06 -18.78 63.68
C GLN A 38 -18.87 -19.75 63.89
N LEU A 39 -19.09 -20.99 63.47
CA LEU A 39 -18.03 -22.00 63.28
C LEU A 39 -16.99 -21.43 62.32
N LYS A 40 -15.72 -21.42 62.74
CA LYS A 40 -14.57 -21.16 61.86
C LYS A 40 -14.65 -22.09 60.64
N PRO A 41 -14.50 -21.60 59.41
CA PRO A 41 -14.18 -22.45 58.29
C PRO A 41 -12.76 -23.00 58.54
N THR A 42 -12.66 -24.27 58.92
CA THR A 42 -11.42 -25.03 58.83
C THR A 42 -11.12 -25.25 57.35
N GLY A 43 -10.06 -24.61 56.85
CA GLY A 43 -9.55 -24.84 55.50
C GLY A 43 -9.31 -23.59 54.67
N GLY A 44 -8.64 -22.58 55.24
CA GLY A 44 -8.00 -21.54 54.43
C GLY A 44 -6.65 -22.07 53.93
N PHE A 45 -6.44 -22.08 52.62
CA PHE A 45 -5.13 -22.35 52.03
C PHE A 45 -4.20 -21.19 52.43
N GLU A 46 -3.39 -21.36 53.48
CA GLU A 46 -2.36 -20.39 53.82
C GLU A 46 -1.28 -20.43 52.74
N LEU A 47 -1.17 -19.35 51.95
CA LEU A 47 -0.05 -19.16 51.03
C LEU A 47 1.25 -19.21 51.86
N PRO A 48 2.21 -20.07 51.51
CA PRO A 48 3.47 -20.14 52.24
C PRO A 48 4.13 -18.76 52.21
N ALA A 49 4.50 -18.26 53.39
CA ALA A 49 5.19 -16.98 53.51
C ALA A 49 6.56 -17.10 52.83
N VAL A 50 6.64 -16.63 51.58
CA VAL A 50 7.90 -16.57 50.84
C VAL A 50 8.76 -15.47 51.48
N ARG A 51 9.61 -15.87 52.42
CA ARG A 51 10.62 -14.99 53.02
C ARG A 51 11.75 -14.80 52.02
N LEU A 52 11.67 -13.76 51.20
CA LEU A 52 12.77 -13.36 50.33
C LEU A 52 13.93 -12.86 51.21
N PRO A 53 15.14 -13.43 51.08
CA PRO A 53 16.29 -12.97 51.85
C PRO A 53 16.62 -11.52 51.45
N THR A 54 16.60 -10.62 52.43
CA THR A 54 16.74 -9.17 52.26
C THR A 54 18.05 -8.78 51.57
N ASN A 55 19.10 -9.61 51.68
CA ASN A 55 20.40 -9.39 51.05
C ASN A 55 20.39 -9.52 49.52
N ARG A 56 19.33 -10.07 48.92
CA ARG A 56 19.21 -10.28 47.47
C ARG A 56 18.11 -9.43 46.81
N LEU A 57 17.54 -8.46 47.53
CA LEU A 57 16.50 -7.57 46.99
C LEU A 57 16.92 -6.86 45.70
N ILE A 58 18.18 -6.43 45.62
CA ILE A 58 18.74 -5.83 44.40
C ILE A 58 18.78 -6.85 43.26
N LEU A 59 19.19 -8.09 43.54
CA LEU A 59 19.25 -9.17 42.54
C LEU A 59 17.86 -9.52 42.01
N TYR A 60 16.85 -9.56 42.89
CA TYR A 60 15.45 -9.78 42.48
C TYR A 60 14.88 -8.59 41.70
N GLY A 61 15.24 -7.36 42.06
CA GLY A 61 14.88 -6.16 41.29
C GLY A 61 15.48 -6.17 39.88
N VAL A 62 16.76 -6.52 39.76
CA VAL A 62 17.47 -6.65 38.47
C VAL A 62 16.87 -7.79 37.65
N ALA A 63 16.63 -8.96 38.24
CA ALA A 63 16.01 -10.09 37.55
C ALA A 63 14.57 -9.76 37.08
N GLY A 64 13.80 -9.04 37.90
CA GLY A 64 12.47 -8.55 37.53
C GLY A 64 12.51 -7.55 36.38
N ALA A 65 13.46 -6.61 36.39
CA ALA A 65 13.65 -5.65 35.30
C ALA A 65 14.07 -6.35 33.99
N ILE A 66 15.01 -7.30 34.05
CA ILE A 66 15.42 -8.11 32.89
C ILE A 66 14.23 -8.91 32.35
N PHE A 67 13.46 -9.56 33.22
CA PHE A 67 12.26 -10.30 32.81
C PHE A 67 11.24 -9.39 32.13
N LEU A 68 11.02 -8.18 32.66
CA LEU A 68 10.09 -7.21 32.09
C LEU A 68 10.58 -6.69 30.72
N ILE A 69 11.88 -6.45 30.56
CA ILE A 69 12.50 -6.12 29.26
C ILE A 69 12.34 -7.27 28.27
N VAL A 70 12.61 -8.50 28.69
CA VAL A 70 12.46 -9.71 27.85
C VAL A 70 11.01 -9.91 27.44
N VAL A 71 10.05 -9.71 28.34
CA VAL A 71 8.61 -9.79 28.05
C VAL A 71 8.19 -8.66 27.11
N VAL A 72 8.66 -7.42 27.30
CA VAL A 72 8.40 -6.30 26.38
C VAL A 72 9.00 -6.57 25.00
N MET A 73 10.21 -7.13 24.93
CA MET A 73 10.84 -7.55 23.66
C MET A 73 10.08 -8.71 22.99
N LEU A 74 9.62 -9.69 23.76
CA LEU A 74 8.83 -10.83 23.26
C LEU A 74 7.45 -10.39 22.78
N ILE A 75 6.75 -9.54 23.53
CA ILE A 75 5.48 -8.94 23.14
C ILE A 75 5.67 -8.02 21.93
N GLY A 76 6.75 -7.23 21.89
CA GLY A 76 7.11 -6.41 20.73
C GLY A 76 7.41 -7.24 19.47
N ARG A 77 7.98 -8.44 19.62
CA ARG A 77 8.17 -9.40 18.53
C ARG A 77 6.87 -10.10 18.11
N LEU A 78 5.98 -10.41 19.06
CA LEU A 78 4.70 -11.10 18.80
C LEU A 78 3.61 -10.17 18.25
N LYS A 79 3.66 -8.87 18.58
CA LYS A 79 2.65 -7.88 18.13
C LYS A 79 2.89 -7.36 16.70
N ASN A 80 3.99 -7.78 16.05
CA ASN A 80 4.40 -7.27 14.74
C ASN A 80 4.33 -8.28 13.59
N SER A 81 3.67 -9.42 13.76
CA SER A 81 3.42 -10.34 12.63
C SER A 81 1.97 -10.28 12.19
N THR A 82 1.53 -9.11 11.70
CA THR A 82 0.56 -9.13 10.59
C THR A 82 1.23 -9.92 9.47
N PRO A 83 0.60 -10.93 8.86
CA PRO A 83 1.19 -11.63 7.72
C PRO A 83 1.64 -10.57 6.72
N LYS A 84 2.95 -10.51 6.42
CA LYS A 84 3.46 -9.55 5.44
C LYS A 84 2.86 -9.98 4.10
N THR A 85 1.91 -9.21 3.59
CA THR A 85 1.41 -9.38 2.24
C THR A 85 2.56 -9.25 1.26
N SER A 86 2.51 -10.02 0.18
CA SER A 86 3.53 -9.96 -0.87
C SER A 86 3.68 -8.53 -1.38
N ALA A 87 4.91 -8.11 -1.65
CA ALA A 87 5.17 -6.81 -2.26
C ALA A 87 4.89 -6.78 -3.76
N ASN A 88 4.44 -7.88 -4.38
CA ASN A 88 4.02 -7.84 -5.78
C ASN A 88 2.78 -6.95 -5.92
N ALA A 89 2.80 -6.12 -6.94
CA ALA A 89 1.77 -5.15 -7.23
C ALA A 89 1.08 -5.42 -8.58
N ILE A 90 -0.09 -4.83 -8.76
CA ILE A 90 -0.79 -4.80 -10.04
C ILE A 90 -1.54 -3.48 -10.20
N TRP A 91 -1.60 -2.96 -11.43
CA TRP A 91 -2.53 -1.88 -11.78
C TRP A 91 -3.90 -2.46 -12.16
N ILE A 92 -4.97 -1.83 -11.66
CA ILE A 92 -6.36 -2.13 -12.04
C ILE A 92 -7.10 -0.87 -12.50
N GLY A 93 -8.06 -1.04 -13.40
CA GLY A 93 -8.68 0.07 -14.12
C GLY A 93 -10.10 0.41 -13.72
N THR A 94 -10.71 1.21 -14.58
CA THR A 94 -12.08 1.72 -14.46
C THR A 94 -13.12 0.60 -14.43
N GLN A 95 -12.83 -0.58 -15.00
CA GLN A 95 -13.68 -1.76 -14.91
C GLN A 95 -13.95 -2.18 -13.46
N TRP A 96 -13.07 -1.82 -12.54
CA TRP A 96 -13.23 -2.05 -11.11
C TRP A 96 -13.65 -0.79 -10.37
N THR A 97 -13.00 0.35 -10.64
CA THR A 97 -13.16 1.56 -9.82
C THR A 97 -14.35 2.42 -10.21
N TYR A 98 -14.76 2.41 -11.48
CA TYR A 98 -15.86 3.24 -11.99
C TYR A 98 -17.12 2.41 -12.26
N ASP A 99 -16.94 1.25 -12.91
CA ASP A 99 -18.05 0.41 -13.39
C ASP A 99 -18.74 -0.33 -12.24
N ASN A 100 -18.11 -0.37 -11.06
CA ASN A 100 -18.65 -0.86 -9.80
C ASN A 100 -19.27 -2.27 -9.94
N PRO A 101 -18.45 -3.28 -10.28
CA PRO A 101 -18.93 -4.65 -10.46
C PRO A 101 -19.50 -5.23 -9.16
N ASP A 102 -20.24 -6.33 -9.27
CA ASP A 102 -20.88 -6.98 -8.12
C ASP A 102 -19.86 -7.59 -7.13
N ASP A 103 -20.34 -7.98 -5.95
CA ASP A 103 -19.47 -8.53 -4.89
C ASP A 103 -18.84 -9.87 -5.30
N ALA A 104 -19.47 -10.63 -6.20
CA ALA A 104 -18.96 -11.92 -6.64
C ALA A 104 -17.75 -11.75 -7.57
N ALA A 105 -17.84 -10.83 -8.52
CA ALA A 105 -16.73 -10.44 -9.39
C ALA A 105 -15.56 -9.87 -8.58
N LEU A 106 -15.85 -9.01 -7.59
CA LEU A 106 -14.82 -8.44 -6.73
C LEU A 106 -14.13 -9.51 -5.86
N ALA A 107 -14.90 -10.47 -5.31
CA ALA A 107 -14.36 -11.59 -4.56
C ALA A 107 -13.50 -12.51 -5.44
N ALA A 108 -13.92 -12.74 -6.69
CA ALA A 108 -13.13 -13.52 -7.66
C ALA A 108 -11.81 -12.84 -8.00
N LEU A 109 -11.79 -11.51 -8.20
CA LEU A 109 -10.55 -10.75 -8.34
C LEU A 109 -9.67 -10.90 -7.11
N VAL A 110 -10.20 -10.69 -5.90
CA VAL A 110 -9.42 -10.83 -4.67
C VAL A 110 -8.80 -12.22 -4.54
N GLN A 111 -9.56 -13.28 -4.84
CA GLN A 111 -9.03 -14.64 -4.84
C GLN A 111 -7.91 -14.80 -5.87
N LYS A 112 -8.11 -14.32 -7.10
CA LYS A 112 -7.10 -14.34 -8.17
C LYS A 112 -5.82 -13.61 -7.74
N LEU A 113 -5.92 -12.44 -7.10
CA LEU A 113 -4.77 -11.71 -6.57
C LEU A 113 -4.02 -12.48 -5.49
N ARG A 114 -4.74 -13.13 -4.56
CA ARG A 114 -4.15 -13.96 -3.50
C ARG A 114 -3.41 -15.16 -4.07
N ASP A 115 -4.02 -15.86 -5.03
CA ASP A 115 -3.45 -17.04 -5.67
C ASP A 115 -2.15 -16.76 -6.44
N HIS A 116 -1.94 -15.50 -6.82
CA HIS A 116 -0.75 -15.01 -7.52
C HIS A 116 0.15 -14.13 -6.63
N GLN A 117 -0.06 -14.18 -5.31
CA GLN A 117 0.75 -13.44 -4.34
C GLN A 117 0.84 -11.94 -4.66
N VAL A 118 -0.27 -11.31 -5.02
CA VAL A 118 -0.36 -9.85 -5.20
C VAL A 118 -0.90 -9.23 -3.93
N GLY A 119 -0.08 -8.43 -3.25
CA GLY A 119 -0.42 -7.75 -2.00
C GLY A 119 -0.54 -6.23 -2.12
N VAL A 120 -0.18 -5.66 -3.27
CA VAL A 120 -0.30 -4.23 -3.57
C VAL A 120 -1.20 -4.03 -4.80
N VAL A 121 -2.11 -3.07 -4.74
CA VAL A 121 -3.00 -2.74 -5.86
C VAL A 121 -2.99 -1.24 -6.10
N TYR A 122 -2.68 -0.85 -7.34
CA TYR A 122 -2.79 0.53 -7.82
C TYR A 122 -4.11 0.69 -8.58
N ALA A 123 -5.11 1.29 -7.93
CA ALA A 123 -6.46 1.37 -8.47
C ALA A 123 -6.70 2.73 -9.13
N TRP A 124 -7.06 2.74 -10.41
CA TRP A 124 -7.28 3.98 -11.18
C TRP A 124 -8.28 4.92 -10.51
N VAL A 125 -7.91 6.20 -10.35
CA VAL A 125 -8.80 7.23 -9.82
C VAL A 125 -9.03 8.38 -10.78
N SER A 126 -7.98 8.97 -11.36
CA SER A 126 -8.13 10.15 -12.22
C SER A 126 -6.84 10.52 -12.95
N LEU A 127 -7.00 11.28 -14.04
CA LEU A 127 -5.93 11.94 -14.79
C LEU A 127 -6.02 13.46 -14.60
N LEU A 128 -4.91 14.11 -14.28
CA LEU A 128 -4.83 15.57 -14.33
C LEU A 128 -4.64 16.02 -15.78
N GLN A 129 -5.72 16.48 -16.39
CA GLN A 129 -5.78 16.89 -17.78
C GLN A 129 -5.00 18.19 -18.02
N SER A 130 -4.69 18.49 -19.28
CA SER A 130 -3.98 19.71 -19.71
C SER A 130 -4.60 21.01 -19.17
N ASN A 131 -5.92 21.08 -19.04
CA ASN A 131 -6.63 22.22 -18.43
C ASN A 131 -6.49 22.32 -16.90
N ASN A 132 -5.60 21.53 -16.28
CA ASN A 132 -5.38 21.43 -14.84
C ASN A 132 -6.60 20.98 -14.02
N ALA A 133 -7.59 20.35 -14.68
CA ALA A 133 -8.71 19.70 -14.02
C ALA A 133 -8.55 18.18 -13.99
N TRP A 134 -8.91 17.58 -12.86
CA TRP A 134 -9.01 16.13 -12.72
C TRP A 134 -10.14 15.58 -13.59
N SER A 135 -9.88 14.49 -14.31
CA SER A 135 -10.89 13.79 -15.11
C SER A 135 -11.88 13.04 -14.24
N ASP A 136 -13.08 12.78 -14.78
CA ASP A 136 -14.06 11.84 -14.23
C ASP A 136 -14.43 12.07 -12.76
N THR A 137 -14.42 13.32 -12.29
CA THR A 137 -14.74 13.65 -10.89
C THR A 137 -16.17 13.26 -10.49
N SER A 138 -17.06 13.05 -11.46
CA SER A 138 -18.41 12.48 -11.25
C SER A 138 -18.40 10.99 -10.85
N ARG A 139 -17.28 10.28 -11.01
CA ARG A 139 -17.11 8.86 -10.67
C ARG A 139 -16.50 8.63 -9.28
N LEU A 140 -16.16 9.68 -8.53
CA LEU A 140 -15.44 9.56 -7.25
C LEU A 140 -16.25 8.80 -6.18
N ASP A 141 -17.58 8.85 -6.22
CA ASP A 141 -18.41 8.05 -5.31
C ASP A 141 -18.29 6.55 -5.61
N SER A 142 -18.18 6.15 -6.89
CA SER A 142 -17.88 4.76 -7.27
C SER A 142 -16.51 4.32 -6.76
N VAL A 143 -15.49 5.17 -6.89
CA VAL A 143 -14.14 4.89 -6.38
C VAL A 143 -14.17 4.66 -4.86
N LYS A 144 -14.87 5.51 -4.11
CA LYS A 144 -15.01 5.38 -2.66
C LYS A 144 -15.75 4.08 -2.27
N SER A 145 -16.81 3.74 -2.99
CA SER A 145 -17.53 2.47 -2.81
C SER A 145 -16.63 1.26 -3.06
N PHE A 146 -15.86 1.30 -4.16
CA PHE A 146 -14.88 0.28 -4.49
C PHE A 146 -13.87 0.08 -3.36
N VAL A 147 -13.24 1.14 -2.86
CA VAL A 147 -12.24 1.03 -1.76
C VAL A 147 -12.83 0.34 -0.53
N GLN A 148 -14.04 0.74 -0.11
CA GLN A 148 -14.70 0.16 1.07
C GLN A 148 -14.98 -1.33 0.89
N ARG A 149 -15.52 -1.72 -0.27
CA ARG A 149 -15.86 -3.12 -0.57
C ARG A 149 -14.59 -3.97 -0.74
N PHE A 150 -13.59 -3.46 -1.46
CA PHE A 150 -12.34 -4.15 -1.72
C PHE A 150 -11.54 -4.38 -0.43
N LYS A 151 -11.39 -3.37 0.42
CA LYS A 151 -10.71 -3.51 1.73
C LYS A 151 -11.46 -4.42 2.71
N LYS A 152 -12.77 -4.59 2.56
CA LYS A 152 -13.53 -5.59 3.34
C LYS A 152 -13.20 -7.02 2.90
N LEU A 153 -12.99 -7.26 1.60
CA LEU A 153 -12.68 -8.57 1.04
C LEU A 153 -11.17 -8.91 1.15
N TYR A 154 -10.30 -7.90 1.06
CA TYR A 154 -8.85 -8.04 1.10
C TYR A 154 -8.24 -7.06 2.13
N PRO A 155 -8.47 -7.23 3.44
CA PRO A 155 -8.07 -6.25 4.45
C PRO A 155 -6.56 -6.02 4.56
N GLU A 156 -5.75 -7.02 4.24
CA GLU A 156 -4.29 -6.97 4.31
C GLU A 156 -3.61 -6.40 3.04
N VAL A 157 -4.36 -6.14 1.97
CA VAL A 157 -3.84 -5.50 0.77
C VAL A 157 -3.42 -4.07 1.08
N GLN A 158 -2.35 -3.61 0.44
CA GLN A 158 -2.05 -2.20 0.33
C GLN A 158 -2.72 -1.66 -0.94
N LEU A 159 -3.75 -0.85 -0.77
CA LEU A 159 -4.52 -0.26 -1.86
C LEU A 159 -4.14 1.21 -2.03
N TYR A 160 -3.61 1.56 -3.19
CA TYR A 160 -3.18 2.91 -3.53
C TYR A 160 -4.10 3.52 -4.58
N GLY A 161 -4.46 4.79 -4.39
CA GLY A 161 -5.14 5.56 -5.43
C GLY A 161 -4.16 5.92 -6.53
N TRP A 162 -4.39 5.42 -7.75
CA TRP A 162 -3.56 5.71 -8.91
C TRP A 162 -3.99 7.02 -9.57
N LEU A 163 -3.10 8.00 -9.48
CA LEU A 163 -3.23 9.33 -10.06
C LEU A 163 -2.20 9.50 -11.17
N SER A 164 -2.64 9.89 -12.35
CA SER A 164 -1.76 10.15 -13.48
C SER A 164 -1.75 11.62 -13.85
N LEU A 165 -0.62 12.13 -14.33
CA LEU A 165 -0.55 13.47 -14.92
C LEU A 165 0.57 13.58 -15.96
N ASP A 166 0.33 14.46 -16.93
CA ASP A 166 1.35 14.89 -17.89
C ASP A 166 2.16 16.04 -17.29
N SER A 167 3.49 15.97 -17.30
CA SER A 167 4.35 17.05 -16.79
C SER A 167 4.59 18.16 -17.83
N THR A 168 4.26 17.93 -19.09
CA THR A 168 4.53 18.88 -20.16
C THR A 168 3.60 20.10 -20.06
N PRO A 169 4.14 21.31 -20.31
CA PRO A 169 3.34 22.51 -20.31
C PRO A 169 2.46 22.59 -21.55
N VAL A 170 1.23 23.05 -21.36
CA VAL A 170 0.20 23.11 -22.41
C VAL A 170 0.38 24.31 -23.33
N ASP A 171 0.98 25.38 -22.81
CA ASP A 171 1.16 26.66 -23.49
C ASP A 171 2.64 27.01 -23.75
N GLY A 172 3.56 26.12 -23.38
CA GLY A 172 5.00 26.28 -23.60
C GLY A 172 5.68 27.39 -22.78
N THR A 173 5.01 27.98 -21.77
CA THR A 173 5.54 29.17 -21.07
C THR A 173 6.21 28.86 -19.73
N ILE A 174 5.63 27.96 -18.93
CA ILE A 174 6.15 27.56 -17.61
C ILE A 174 6.08 26.03 -17.54
N ALA A 175 7.20 25.36 -17.23
CA ALA A 175 7.20 23.92 -16.97
C ALA A 175 6.12 23.58 -15.94
N ARG A 176 5.16 22.71 -16.30
CA ARG A 176 3.91 22.52 -15.55
C ARG A 176 4.11 22.20 -14.07
N LEU A 177 5.16 21.46 -13.75
CA LEU A 177 5.52 21.10 -12.37
C LEU A 177 6.11 22.27 -11.57
N ALA A 178 6.59 23.33 -12.20
CA ALA A 178 7.11 24.53 -11.53
C ALA A 178 5.99 25.43 -10.97
N ASP A 179 4.74 25.25 -11.41
CA ASP A 179 3.60 26.02 -10.90
C ASP A 179 3.17 25.51 -9.52
N ALA A 180 3.37 26.33 -8.49
CA ALA A 180 3.02 26.03 -7.11
C ALA A 180 1.51 25.74 -6.91
N THR A 181 0.65 26.33 -7.74
CA THR A 181 -0.81 26.11 -7.75
C THR A 181 -1.12 24.71 -8.27
N ILE A 182 -0.44 24.28 -9.33
CA ILE A 182 -0.58 22.92 -9.86
C ILE A 182 -0.06 21.91 -8.84
N GLN A 183 1.11 22.15 -8.24
CA GLN A 183 1.62 21.29 -7.17
C GLN A 183 0.62 21.19 -5.99
N GLN A 184 -0.02 22.31 -5.62
CA GLN A 184 -1.00 22.32 -4.55
C GLN A 184 -2.26 21.52 -4.93
N ASN A 185 -2.78 21.71 -6.14
CA ASN A 185 -3.90 20.92 -6.65
C ASN A 185 -3.62 19.41 -6.60
N ILE A 186 -2.41 18.99 -6.98
CA ILE A 186 -1.99 17.59 -6.91
C ILE A 186 -1.91 17.10 -5.47
N ALA A 187 -1.33 17.89 -4.56
CA ALA A 187 -1.21 17.54 -3.15
C ALA A 187 -2.57 17.45 -2.45
N ASP A 188 -3.49 18.37 -2.75
CA ASP A 188 -4.85 18.38 -2.20
C ASP A 188 -5.64 17.17 -2.68
N PHE A 189 -5.58 16.86 -3.99
CA PHE A 189 -6.28 15.69 -4.52
C PHE A 189 -5.68 14.37 -4.00
N SER A 190 -4.36 14.31 -3.84
CA SER A 190 -3.67 13.17 -3.22
C SER A 190 -4.11 12.98 -1.76
N GLN A 191 -4.23 14.06 -0.99
CA GLN A 191 -4.73 14.00 0.40
C GLN A 191 -6.14 13.40 0.47
N ARG A 192 -7.02 13.72 -0.48
CA ARG A 192 -8.38 13.14 -0.51
C ARG A 192 -8.36 11.62 -0.63
N MET A 193 -7.38 11.05 -1.35
CA MET A 193 -7.26 9.59 -1.51
C MET A 193 -7.17 8.90 -0.15
N THR A 194 -6.36 9.44 0.76
CA THR A 194 -6.12 8.83 2.08
C THR A 194 -7.13 9.33 3.11
N ALA A 195 -7.40 10.64 3.15
CA ALA A 195 -8.25 11.27 4.14
C ALA A 195 -9.75 10.95 3.93
N GLU A 196 -10.23 10.99 2.69
CA GLU A 196 -11.65 10.81 2.37
C GLU A 196 -11.97 9.39 1.88
N PHE A 197 -11.15 8.85 0.96
CA PHE A 197 -11.46 7.61 0.26
C PHE A 197 -10.91 6.38 0.98
N LYS A 198 -9.99 6.59 1.94
CA LYS A 198 -9.39 5.54 2.78
C LYS A 198 -8.51 4.56 2.01
N PHE A 199 -7.87 5.02 0.94
CA PHE A 199 -6.70 4.34 0.40
C PHE A 199 -5.57 4.31 1.45
N ASP A 200 -4.71 3.29 1.37
CA ASP A 200 -3.51 3.16 2.20
C ASP A 200 -2.37 4.09 1.72
N GLY A 201 -2.50 4.63 0.50
CA GLY A 201 -1.50 5.51 -0.11
C GLY A 201 -1.91 6.05 -1.47
N VAL A 202 -0.96 6.71 -2.14
CA VAL A 202 -1.12 7.24 -3.50
C VAL A 202 -0.04 6.64 -4.40
N MET A 203 -0.45 6.18 -5.59
CA MET A 203 0.44 5.85 -6.69
C MET A 203 0.44 7.02 -7.66
N LEU A 204 1.51 7.81 -7.65
CA LEU A 204 1.67 8.98 -8.50
C LEU A 204 2.44 8.60 -9.77
N ASN A 205 1.78 8.74 -10.91
CA ASN A 205 2.36 8.54 -12.24
C ASN A 205 2.51 9.88 -12.95
N VAL A 206 3.74 10.37 -13.05
CA VAL A 206 4.07 11.63 -13.73
C VAL A 206 4.90 11.30 -14.96
N VAL A 207 4.45 11.70 -16.14
CA VAL A 207 5.14 11.39 -17.40
C VAL A 207 5.17 12.62 -18.30
N PRO A 208 6.31 12.97 -18.92
CA PRO A 208 7.66 12.47 -18.65
C PRO A 208 8.25 13.04 -17.35
N VAL A 209 9.32 12.44 -16.82
CA VAL A 209 10.16 13.06 -15.78
C VAL A 209 11.62 12.89 -16.17
N PHE A 210 12.34 14.00 -16.25
CA PHE A 210 13.74 14.01 -16.65
C PHE A 210 14.67 13.98 -15.44
N ASN A 211 15.94 13.66 -15.69
CA ASN A 211 16.98 13.69 -14.66
C ASN A 211 17.12 15.10 -14.07
N ASN A 212 17.37 15.20 -12.76
CA ASN A 212 17.55 16.46 -12.04
C ASN A 212 16.35 17.44 -12.12
N ASP A 213 15.13 16.92 -12.27
CA ASP A 213 13.91 17.75 -12.19
C ASP A 213 13.58 18.08 -10.72
N GLU A 214 14.09 19.23 -10.27
CA GLU A 214 13.81 19.76 -8.92
C GLU A 214 12.33 20.05 -8.68
N ASN A 215 11.55 20.34 -9.72
CA ASN A 215 10.12 20.57 -9.58
C ASN A 215 9.37 19.26 -9.30
N TYR A 216 9.82 18.15 -9.88
CA TYR A 216 9.32 16.82 -9.52
C TYR A 216 9.65 16.49 -8.07
N LEU A 217 10.89 16.71 -7.60
CA LEU A 217 11.23 16.49 -6.19
C LEU A 217 10.42 17.38 -5.23
N ALA A 218 10.17 18.64 -5.60
CA ALA A 218 9.31 19.54 -4.83
C ALA A 218 7.86 19.02 -4.75
N LEU A 219 7.31 18.54 -5.87
CA LEU A 219 6.00 17.91 -5.92
C LEU A 219 5.93 16.69 -5.00
N LEU A 220 6.89 15.76 -5.09
CA LEU A 220 6.90 14.55 -4.27
C LEU A 220 6.89 14.88 -2.77
N ARG A 221 7.73 15.83 -2.33
CA ARG A 221 7.76 16.26 -0.92
C ARG A 221 6.43 16.85 -0.48
N LYS A 222 5.80 17.65 -1.34
CA LYS A 222 4.50 18.26 -1.05
C LYS A 222 3.39 17.21 -0.93
N VAL A 223 3.35 16.25 -1.85
CA VAL A 223 2.38 15.14 -1.83
C VAL A 223 2.61 14.24 -0.60
N HIS A 224 3.85 13.82 -0.36
CA HIS A 224 4.17 12.98 0.81
C HIS A 224 3.75 13.66 2.12
N SER A 225 3.96 14.98 2.23
CA SER A 225 3.54 15.75 3.41
C SER A 225 2.02 15.91 3.53
N SER A 226 1.27 15.88 2.42
CA SER A 226 -0.19 16.10 2.43
C SER A 226 -1.01 14.84 2.70
N ILE A 227 -0.51 13.67 2.28
CA ILE A 227 -1.22 12.38 2.40
C ILE A 227 -1.24 11.82 3.84
N GLY A 228 -0.37 12.33 4.71
CA GLY A 228 -0.30 12.06 6.15
C GLY A 228 0.63 10.91 6.52
N ASP A 229 1.18 10.96 7.74
CA ASP A 229 2.29 10.10 8.24
C ASP A 229 2.04 8.57 8.26
N LYS A 230 0.80 8.13 8.00
CA LYS A 230 0.42 6.71 7.97
C LYS A 230 0.18 6.18 6.57
N ALA A 231 0.19 7.06 5.57
CA ALA A 231 -0.04 6.70 4.19
C ALA A 231 1.26 6.71 3.41
N ASN A 232 1.36 5.81 2.44
CA ASN A 232 2.57 5.66 1.64
C ASN A 232 2.47 6.43 0.32
N LEU A 233 3.58 7.03 -0.11
CA LEU A 233 3.76 7.55 -1.45
C LEU A 233 4.50 6.51 -2.31
N SER A 234 3.79 5.95 -3.29
CA SER A 234 4.37 5.14 -4.36
C SER A 234 4.48 5.99 -5.63
N VAL A 235 5.60 5.87 -6.34
CA VAL A 235 5.85 6.63 -7.57
C VAL A 235 6.19 5.69 -8.73
N ALA A 236 5.50 5.89 -9.84
CA ALA A 236 5.89 5.29 -11.12
C ALA A 236 6.99 6.17 -11.73
N VAL A 237 8.14 5.56 -12.04
CA VAL A 237 9.31 6.25 -12.59
C VAL A 237 9.69 5.69 -13.95
N PRO A 238 10.19 6.53 -14.87
CA PRO A 238 10.68 6.05 -16.13
C PRO A 238 11.85 5.06 -15.92
N PRO A 239 12.03 4.10 -16.84
CA PRO A 239 13.25 3.34 -16.89
C PRO A 239 14.42 4.26 -17.30
N ASP A 240 15.63 3.81 -17.05
CA ASP A 240 16.81 4.37 -17.70
C ASP A 240 16.76 3.99 -19.18
N TRP A 241 16.18 4.87 -20.00
CA TRP A 241 15.85 4.58 -21.39
C TRP A 241 17.09 4.32 -22.24
N THR A 242 18.13 5.15 -22.13
CA THR A 242 19.35 5.01 -22.95
C THR A 242 20.59 4.77 -22.09
N PRO A 243 20.80 3.54 -21.60
CA PRO A 243 22.00 3.17 -20.84
C PRO A 243 23.28 3.59 -21.58
N THR A 244 24.29 4.05 -20.84
CA THR A 244 25.58 4.48 -21.43
C THR A 244 26.50 3.30 -21.74
N GLU A 245 26.24 2.14 -21.13
CA GLU A 245 27.00 0.91 -21.29
C GLU A 245 26.89 0.35 -22.71
N VAL A 246 28.03 -0.02 -23.31
CA VAL A 246 28.12 -0.41 -24.73
C VAL A 246 27.31 -1.67 -25.05
N ASN A 247 27.22 -2.61 -24.11
CA ASN A 247 26.60 -3.92 -24.31
C ASN A 247 25.16 -4.00 -23.84
N ILE A 248 24.55 -2.87 -23.45
CA ILE A 248 23.15 -2.84 -23.05
C ILE A 248 22.31 -2.36 -24.23
N PRO A 249 21.35 -3.16 -24.72
CA PRO A 249 20.44 -2.76 -25.78
C PRO A 249 19.67 -1.50 -25.43
N LYS A 250 19.33 -0.71 -26.45
CA LYS A 250 18.67 0.59 -26.28
C LYS A 250 17.38 0.63 -27.10
N PRO A 251 16.28 1.12 -26.52
CA PRO A 251 15.11 1.60 -27.23
C PRO A 251 15.50 2.45 -28.46
N PRO A 252 15.05 2.08 -29.67
CA PRO A 252 15.57 2.66 -30.92
C PRO A 252 15.05 4.09 -31.22
N ARG A 253 14.02 4.55 -30.51
CA ARG A 253 13.32 5.83 -30.77
C ARG A 253 13.43 6.82 -29.62
N ILE A 254 14.34 6.58 -28.68
CA ILE A 254 14.52 7.44 -27.51
C ILE A 254 15.86 8.17 -27.63
N GLU A 255 15.82 9.48 -27.38
CA GLU A 255 17.00 10.34 -27.42
C GLU A 255 18.06 9.91 -26.37
N PRO A 256 19.36 9.95 -26.71
CA PRO A 256 20.43 9.70 -25.77
C PRO A 256 20.38 10.63 -24.55
N GLY A 257 20.80 10.11 -23.39
CA GLY A 257 20.84 10.87 -22.14
C GLY A 257 19.53 10.87 -21.35
N THR A 258 18.59 10.00 -21.70
CA THR A 258 17.30 9.82 -21.03
C THR A 258 17.39 8.83 -19.85
N ILE A 259 18.50 8.90 -19.11
CA ILE A 259 18.74 8.14 -17.87
C ILE A 259 18.70 9.08 -16.67
N TRP A 260 18.33 8.56 -15.51
CA TRP A 260 18.54 9.27 -14.26
C TRP A 260 19.95 8.99 -13.74
N ASP A 261 20.64 9.99 -13.20
CA ASP A 261 21.88 9.72 -12.48
C ASP A 261 21.59 9.08 -11.11
N GLU A 262 22.63 8.55 -10.49
CA GLU A 262 22.50 7.87 -9.19
C GLU A 262 21.97 8.82 -8.11
N ALA A 263 22.46 10.07 -8.06
CA ALA A 263 22.08 11.04 -7.05
C ALA A 263 20.59 11.43 -7.16
N TYR A 264 20.07 11.50 -8.38
CA TYR A 264 18.66 11.78 -8.61
C TYR A 264 17.77 10.59 -8.23
N LYS A 265 18.15 9.35 -8.60
CA LYS A 265 17.47 8.13 -8.12
C LYS A 265 17.40 8.08 -6.59
N GLN A 266 18.52 8.42 -5.94
CA GLN A 266 18.63 8.49 -4.48
C GLN A 266 17.74 9.59 -3.89
N SER A 267 17.69 10.76 -4.53
CA SER A 267 16.83 11.87 -4.10
C SER A 267 15.35 11.52 -4.16
N VAL A 268 14.91 10.82 -5.20
CA VAL A 268 13.53 10.29 -5.30
C VAL A 268 13.28 9.24 -4.22
N ALA A 269 14.21 8.30 -4.03
CA ALA A 269 14.08 7.25 -3.02
C ALA A 269 13.98 7.83 -1.60
N LEU A 270 14.72 8.89 -1.27
CA LEU A 270 14.63 9.54 0.04
C LEU A 270 13.27 10.19 0.34
N ILE A 271 12.41 10.38 -0.67
CA ILE A 271 11.09 10.99 -0.52
C ILE A 271 9.96 9.96 -0.65
N ALA A 272 10.08 9.01 -1.57
CA ALA A 272 9.05 8.01 -1.84
C ALA A 272 9.23 6.77 -0.95
N ASP A 273 8.11 6.22 -0.48
CA ASP A 273 8.08 4.93 0.24
C ASP A 273 8.22 3.74 -0.71
N GLN A 274 7.84 3.92 -1.98
CA GLN A 274 7.94 2.90 -3.00
C GLN A 274 8.25 3.51 -4.37
N ILE A 275 9.20 2.91 -5.08
CA ILE A 275 9.53 3.23 -6.48
C ILE A 275 9.13 2.04 -7.34
N VAL A 276 8.43 2.32 -8.43
CA VAL A 276 8.07 1.33 -9.45
C VAL A 276 8.66 1.74 -10.79
N VAL A 277 9.65 0.99 -11.27
CA VAL A 277 10.30 1.27 -12.57
C VAL A 277 9.41 0.77 -13.70
N THR A 278 8.86 1.67 -14.51
CA THR A 278 7.89 1.34 -15.56
C THR A 278 8.60 1.02 -16.88
N ALA A 279 9.36 -0.08 -16.90
CA ALA A 279 10.20 -0.53 -18.00
C ALA A 279 9.39 -1.22 -19.13
N TYR A 280 8.47 -0.47 -19.73
CA TYR A 280 7.59 -0.91 -20.80
C TYR A 280 7.37 0.18 -21.86
N ASN A 281 6.78 -0.14 -23.01
CA ASN A 281 6.76 0.61 -24.26
C ASN A 281 8.17 0.90 -24.82
N SER A 282 9.05 -0.10 -24.79
CA SER A 282 10.47 0.05 -25.15
C SER A 282 10.75 0.14 -26.66
N GLY A 283 9.88 -0.47 -27.48
CA GLY A 283 10.14 -0.64 -28.92
C GLY A 283 11.39 -1.48 -29.24
N ILE A 284 11.95 -2.21 -28.27
CA ILE A 284 13.07 -3.14 -28.48
C ILE A 284 12.58 -4.32 -29.33
N ALA A 285 13.41 -4.76 -30.28
CA ALA A 285 13.01 -5.69 -31.33
C ALA A 285 13.20 -7.18 -31.01
N SER A 286 13.91 -7.52 -29.92
CA SER A 286 14.14 -8.91 -29.54
C SER A 286 13.91 -9.16 -28.04
N ALA A 287 13.32 -10.31 -27.71
CA ALA A 287 13.06 -10.74 -26.33
C ALA A 287 14.35 -10.81 -25.48
N ALA A 288 15.45 -11.24 -26.08
CA ALA A 288 16.76 -11.29 -25.43
C ALA A 288 17.28 -9.88 -25.10
N ASP A 289 17.15 -8.94 -26.04
CA ASP A 289 17.59 -7.57 -25.83
C ASP A 289 16.73 -6.86 -24.78
N TYR A 290 15.42 -7.09 -24.81
CA TYR A 290 14.49 -6.57 -23.81
C TYR A 290 14.82 -7.15 -22.43
N SER A 291 15.09 -8.45 -22.33
CA SER A 291 15.51 -9.09 -21.07
C SER A 291 16.83 -8.51 -20.54
N ALA A 292 17.82 -8.26 -21.41
CA ALA A 292 19.08 -7.64 -21.01
C ALA A 292 18.89 -6.19 -20.52
N TRP A 293 18.02 -5.43 -21.20
CA TRP A 293 17.67 -4.07 -20.77
C TRP A 293 16.91 -4.08 -19.43
N MET A 294 16.00 -5.02 -19.22
CA MET A 294 15.32 -5.23 -17.93
C MET A 294 16.30 -5.57 -16.80
N ALA A 295 17.27 -6.46 -17.05
CA ALA A 295 18.33 -6.79 -16.09
C ALA A 295 19.14 -5.56 -15.68
N TYR A 296 19.44 -4.70 -16.65
CA TYR A 296 20.08 -3.41 -16.40
C TYR A 296 19.23 -2.51 -15.49
N GLN A 297 17.92 -2.39 -15.73
CA GLN A 297 17.04 -1.57 -14.86
C GLN A 297 17.10 -2.04 -13.40
N VAL A 298 17.03 -3.35 -13.17
CA VAL A 298 17.15 -3.93 -11.82
C VAL A 298 18.48 -3.53 -11.17
N LYS A 299 19.59 -3.68 -11.89
CA LYS A 299 20.92 -3.35 -11.37
C LYS A 299 21.08 -1.87 -11.08
N ALA A 300 20.68 -1.00 -12.01
CA ALA A 300 20.84 0.45 -11.90
C ALA A 300 20.09 1.01 -10.70
N PHE A 301 18.79 0.68 -10.55
CA PHE A 301 17.98 1.19 -9.44
C PHE A 301 18.35 0.54 -8.10
N SER A 302 18.57 -0.78 -8.06
CA SER A 302 18.95 -1.44 -6.81
C SER A 302 20.31 -0.96 -6.27
N SER A 303 21.27 -0.70 -7.15
CA SER A 303 22.59 -0.16 -6.77
C SER A 303 22.48 1.27 -6.23
N ALA A 304 21.66 2.12 -6.87
CA ALA A 304 21.43 3.47 -6.38
C ALA A 304 20.83 3.47 -4.95
N LEU A 305 19.85 2.61 -4.68
CA LEU A 305 19.28 2.44 -3.34
C LEU A 305 20.29 1.84 -2.35
N ALA A 306 21.18 0.95 -2.81
CA ALA A 306 22.26 0.44 -1.97
C ALA A 306 23.24 1.53 -1.53
N GLY A 307 23.50 2.51 -2.40
CA GLY A 307 24.33 3.69 -2.09
C GLY A 307 23.78 4.57 -0.95
N LEU A 308 22.47 4.49 -0.66
CA LEU A 308 21.86 5.22 0.46
C LEU A 308 22.15 4.60 1.83
N GLN A 309 22.74 3.40 1.90
CA GLN A 309 23.00 2.73 3.17
C GLN A 309 24.09 3.50 3.94
N PRO A 310 23.77 4.24 5.02
CA PRO A 310 24.76 5.05 5.71
C PRO A 310 25.60 4.17 6.64
N ALA A 311 26.80 4.65 7.00
CA ALA A 311 27.74 3.95 7.87
C ALA A 311 27.18 3.63 9.28
N ASN A 312 26.11 4.34 9.71
CA ASN A 312 25.38 4.11 10.95
C ASN A 312 24.24 3.08 10.83
N GLY A 313 24.03 2.52 9.63
CA GLY A 313 23.24 1.32 9.42
C GLY A 313 21.72 1.51 9.29
N ILE A 314 21.21 2.72 9.08
CA ILE A 314 19.77 2.95 8.85
C ILE A 314 19.50 2.99 7.34
N PRO A 315 18.99 1.91 6.70
CA PRO A 315 18.70 1.91 5.27
C PRO A 315 17.55 2.87 4.95
N ALA A 316 17.51 3.40 3.73
CA ALA A 316 16.30 3.99 3.19
C ALA A 316 15.15 2.96 3.27
N SER A 317 13.97 3.41 3.71
CA SER A 317 12.78 2.56 3.87
C SER A 317 12.11 2.21 2.54
N THR A 318 12.56 2.81 1.44
CA THR A 318 11.95 2.70 0.12
C THR A 318 11.98 1.27 -0.41
N GLU A 319 10.81 0.82 -0.86
CA GLU A 319 10.68 -0.45 -1.58
C GLU A 319 10.83 -0.23 -3.09
N LEU A 320 11.65 -1.07 -3.74
CA LEU A 320 11.80 -1.05 -5.19
C LEU A 320 11.02 -2.20 -5.83
N LEU A 321 10.16 -1.86 -6.78
CA LEU A 321 9.45 -2.82 -7.63
C LEU A 321 9.82 -2.58 -9.10
N ILE A 322 9.81 -3.64 -9.88
CA ILE A 322 10.08 -3.59 -11.32
C ILE A 322 8.81 -3.90 -12.09
N GLY A 323 8.45 -3.01 -13.03
CA GLY A 323 7.28 -3.16 -13.88
C GLY A 323 7.39 -4.37 -14.80
N VAL A 324 6.31 -5.15 -14.90
CA VAL A 324 6.19 -6.29 -15.81
C VAL A 324 5.01 -6.02 -16.75
N PRO A 325 5.26 -5.81 -18.05
CA PRO A 325 4.20 -5.63 -19.02
C PRO A 325 3.48 -6.95 -19.31
N ALA A 326 2.15 -6.86 -19.37
CA ALA A 326 1.23 -7.88 -19.82
C ALA A 326 0.27 -7.21 -20.80
N TYR A 327 0.49 -7.46 -22.08
CA TYR A 327 -0.26 -6.88 -23.18
C TYR A 327 -0.99 -7.98 -23.95
N ASP A 328 -2.26 -7.75 -24.26
CA ASP A 328 -3.05 -8.62 -25.13
C ASP A 328 -3.08 -8.13 -26.59
N THR A 329 -2.63 -6.90 -26.82
CA THR A 329 -2.78 -6.20 -28.10
C THR A 329 -1.45 -5.61 -28.58
N GLN A 330 -1.17 -5.79 -29.87
CA GLN A 330 0.02 -5.25 -30.53
C GLN A 330 -0.10 -3.72 -30.72
N ALA A 331 0.94 -2.97 -30.33
CA ALA A 331 1.02 -1.53 -30.58
C ALA A 331 2.26 -1.16 -31.43
N LEU A 332 2.39 0.12 -31.80
CA LEU A 332 3.62 0.65 -32.39
C LEU A 332 4.76 0.81 -31.36
N THR A 333 4.42 0.80 -30.08
CA THR A 333 5.34 1.08 -28.96
C THR A 333 5.95 -0.16 -28.33
N HIS A 334 5.46 -1.35 -28.66
CA HIS A 334 5.96 -2.64 -28.15
C HIS A 334 5.61 -3.78 -29.11
N ASP A 335 6.30 -4.91 -29.01
CA ASP A 335 5.91 -6.18 -29.66
C ASP A 335 5.53 -7.18 -28.56
N ILE A 336 4.34 -7.75 -28.63
CA ILE A 336 3.81 -8.66 -27.59
C ILE A 336 4.65 -9.96 -27.45
N ASN A 337 5.45 -10.31 -28.45
CA ASN A 337 6.36 -11.46 -28.40
C ASN A 337 7.72 -11.11 -27.81
N VAL A 338 8.04 -9.82 -27.67
CA VAL A 338 9.30 -9.32 -27.11
C VAL A 338 9.09 -8.80 -25.69
N GLU A 339 8.11 -7.91 -25.54
CA GLU A 339 7.81 -7.20 -24.31
C GLU A 339 6.62 -7.88 -23.63
N ASN A 340 6.92 -8.94 -22.90
CA ASN A 340 5.95 -9.82 -22.24
C ASN A 340 6.47 -10.34 -20.90
N ILE A 341 5.59 -11.01 -20.16
CA ILE A 341 5.88 -11.58 -18.84
C ILE A 341 7.14 -12.47 -18.86
N PRO A 342 7.31 -13.44 -19.78
CA PRO A 342 8.46 -14.33 -19.75
C PRO A 342 9.79 -13.58 -19.91
N SER A 343 9.86 -12.67 -20.88
CA SER A 343 11.07 -11.88 -21.15
C SER A 343 11.38 -10.90 -20.01
N ALA A 344 10.35 -10.21 -19.50
CA ALA A 344 10.50 -9.31 -18.36
C ALA A 344 11.01 -10.05 -17.12
N VAL A 345 10.39 -11.19 -16.77
CA VAL A 345 10.78 -11.98 -15.59
C VAL A 345 12.18 -12.59 -15.76
N ALA A 346 12.55 -13.05 -16.95
CA ALA A 346 13.89 -13.53 -17.23
C ALA A 346 14.96 -12.44 -17.02
N GLY A 347 14.70 -11.23 -17.53
CA GLY A 347 15.55 -10.06 -17.32
C GLY A 347 15.65 -9.67 -15.84
N ILE A 348 14.52 -9.61 -15.12
CA ILE A 348 14.49 -9.29 -13.69
C ILE A 348 15.30 -10.30 -12.88
N ARG A 349 15.12 -11.61 -13.12
CA ARG A 349 15.88 -12.67 -12.42
C ARG A 349 17.38 -12.58 -12.68
N THR A 350 17.77 -12.28 -13.92
CA THR A 350 19.17 -12.04 -14.30
C THR A 350 19.70 -10.85 -13.51
N GLY A 351 19.02 -9.71 -13.56
CA GLY A 351 19.42 -8.49 -12.86
C GLY A 351 19.51 -8.67 -11.34
N LEU A 352 18.60 -9.43 -10.73
CA LEU A 352 18.67 -9.78 -9.30
C LEU A 352 19.91 -10.61 -8.98
N THR A 353 20.24 -11.59 -9.82
CA THR A 353 21.44 -12.43 -9.65
C THR A 353 22.71 -11.60 -9.75
N GLU A 354 22.77 -10.69 -10.72
CA GLU A 354 23.92 -9.79 -10.94
C GLU A 354 24.06 -8.69 -9.88
N SER A 355 22.95 -8.29 -9.25
CA SER A 355 22.91 -7.24 -8.23
C SER A 355 23.47 -7.69 -6.87
N ALA A 356 23.67 -8.99 -6.66
CA ALA A 356 24.23 -9.54 -5.42
C ALA A 356 23.59 -8.94 -4.15
N ALA A 357 24.35 -8.20 -3.35
CA ALA A 357 23.86 -7.62 -2.09
C ALA A 357 22.80 -6.51 -2.27
N SER A 358 22.75 -5.81 -3.42
CA SER A 358 21.74 -4.79 -3.68
C SER A 358 20.40 -5.38 -4.10
N ALA A 359 20.34 -6.66 -4.51
CA ALA A 359 19.10 -7.34 -4.88
C ALA A 359 18.03 -7.28 -3.76
N LYS A 360 18.45 -7.18 -2.49
CA LYS A 360 17.55 -7.06 -1.32
C LYS A 360 16.62 -5.85 -1.36
N TYR A 361 16.93 -4.81 -2.15
CA TYR A 361 16.10 -3.62 -2.27
C TYR A 361 14.90 -3.84 -3.19
N VAL A 362 15.02 -4.77 -4.15
CA VAL A 362 13.91 -5.19 -5.01
C VAL A 362 13.00 -6.09 -4.20
N LYS A 363 11.77 -5.64 -3.94
CA LYS A 363 10.81 -6.37 -3.09
C LYS A 363 9.84 -7.22 -3.88
N GLY A 364 9.57 -6.87 -5.14
CA GLY A 364 8.60 -7.55 -5.97
C GLY A 364 8.55 -7.01 -7.39
N ILE A 365 7.56 -7.47 -8.13
CA ILE A 365 7.21 -6.95 -9.46
C ILE A 365 5.91 -6.15 -9.41
N ALA A 366 5.70 -5.28 -10.39
CA ALA A 366 4.44 -4.57 -10.58
C ALA A 366 3.86 -4.87 -11.96
N ILE A 367 2.74 -5.59 -12.00
CA ILE A 367 2.15 -6.09 -13.25
C ILE A 367 1.28 -5.01 -13.89
N TYR A 368 1.61 -4.61 -15.11
CA TYR A 368 0.86 -3.65 -15.91
C TYR A 368 0.36 -4.36 -17.18
N PHE A 369 -0.93 -4.67 -17.36
CA PHE A 369 -2.09 -4.17 -16.64
C PHE A 369 -3.21 -5.22 -16.60
N GLU A 370 -3.95 -5.32 -15.49
CA GLU A 370 -4.92 -6.41 -15.27
C GLU A 370 -5.95 -6.57 -16.39
N SER A 371 -6.42 -5.46 -16.98
CA SER A 371 -7.45 -5.52 -18.03
C SER A 371 -6.94 -6.11 -19.35
N GLN A 372 -5.63 -6.23 -19.52
CA GLN A 372 -4.99 -6.80 -20.71
C GLN A 372 -4.43 -8.19 -20.44
N MET A 373 -4.70 -8.76 -19.27
CA MET A 373 -4.25 -10.10 -18.90
C MET A 373 -5.32 -11.13 -19.20
N ASN A 374 -4.89 -12.25 -19.79
CA ASN A 374 -5.69 -13.47 -19.88
C ASN A 374 -5.18 -14.54 -18.89
N ASP A 375 -5.82 -15.71 -18.87
CA ASP A 375 -5.46 -16.78 -17.92
C ASP A 375 -4.05 -17.37 -18.18
N ASP A 376 -3.52 -17.29 -19.42
CA ASP A 376 -2.14 -17.69 -19.71
C ASP A 376 -1.14 -16.72 -19.08
N ASP A 377 -1.41 -15.41 -19.09
CA ASP A 377 -0.57 -14.40 -18.41
C ASP A 377 -0.50 -14.65 -16.90
N TRP A 378 -1.65 -14.93 -16.27
CA TRP A 378 -1.71 -15.31 -14.86
C TRP A 378 -0.90 -16.58 -14.57
N SER A 379 -1.06 -17.59 -15.42
CA SER A 379 -0.29 -18.84 -15.33
C SER A 379 1.22 -18.59 -15.45
N GLN A 380 1.65 -17.74 -16.38
CA GLN A 380 3.05 -17.38 -16.56
C GLN A 380 3.62 -16.65 -15.35
N ILE A 381 2.91 -15.69 -14.76
CA ILE A 381 3.33 -15.02 -13.51
C ILE A 381 3.51 -16.04 -12.39
N LYS A 382 2.55 -16.95 -12.24
CA LYS A 382 2.62 -17.98 -11.21
C LYS A 382 3.84 -18.89 -11.40
N GLN A 383 4.05 -19.38 -12.62
CA GLN A 383 5.12 -20.32 -12.94
C GLN A 383 6.50 -19.69 -12.87
N LEU A 384 6.64 -18.45 -13.37
CA LEU A 384 7.92 -17.80 -13.59
C LEU A 384 8.33 -16.87 -12.44
N TRP A 385 7.40 -16.41 -11.60
CA TRP A 385 7.70 -15.50 -10.49
C TRP A 385 7.30 -16.04 -9.12
N ALA A 386 6.05 -16.46 -8.95
CA ALA A 386 5.48 -16.75 -7.63
C ALA A 386 5.82 -18.15 -7.05
N ASN A 387 6.50 -19.00 -7.82
CA ASN A 387 6.89 -20.37 -7.45
C ASN A 387 8.28 -20.47 -6.81
#